data_AF-A0A950LQY7-F1
#
_entry.id   AF-A0A950LQY7-F1
#
_cell.length_a   1.000
_cell.length_b   1.000
_cell.length_c   1.000
_cell.angle_alpha   90.00
_cell.angle_beta   90.00
_cell.angle_gamma   90.00
#
_symmetry.space_group_name_H-M   'P 1'
#
loop_
_entity.id
_entity.type
_entity.pdbx_description
1 polymer ?
#
loop_
_entity_poly.entity_id
_entity_poly.type
_entity_poly.pdbx_seq_one_letter_code
_entity_poly.pdbx_strand_id
1 'polypeptide(L)'
;MSAPRSKRAVRFPTSESFERVALNWTAEGGDMSSVPANTAGGPNRLDRRKARTRQALIDAAVRLIAEGRGDRASVQEITDAADIGFGSFYNHFESKDQLFETASSEVLERWGHMIDQATVDINDPSEVFATSLR
;
A
#
# COMPACT_ATOMS: atom_id res chain seq x y z
N MET A 1 9.82 -25.24 -42.77
CA MET A 1 10.00 -24.08 -41.86
C MET A 1 8.93 -24.17 -40.78
N SER A 2 9.31 -24.50 -39.55
CA SER A 2 8.37 -24.74 -38.43
C SER A 2 8.63 -23.70 -37.34
N ALA A 3 7.60 -22.92 -37.00
CA ALA A 3 7.67 -21.87 -35.99
C ALA A 3 7.58 -22.47 -34.56
N PRO A 4 8.35 -21.99 -33.57
CA PRO A 4 8.24 -22.48 -32.21
C PRO A 4 7.10 -21.80 -31.45
N ARG A 5 6.52 -22.60 -30.55
CA ARG A 5 5.21 -22.47 -29.91
C ARG A 5 5.10 -21.37 -28.85
N SER A 6 3.90 -20.81 -28.78
CA SER A 6 3.33 -19.92 -27.76
C SER A 6 3.75 -20.23 -26.31
N LYS A 7 4.21 -19.21 -25.59
CA LYS A 7 4.49 -19.25 -24.14
C LYS A 7 3.18 -19.25 -23.36
N ARG A 8 2.81 -20.40 -22.77
CA ARG A 8 1.69 -20.54 -21.83
C ARG A 8 2.07 -19.87 -20.49
N ALA A 9 1.23 -18.95 -20.01
CA ALA A 9 1.36 -18.37 -18.68
C ALA A 9 1.14 -19.46 -17.61
N VAL A 10 2.14 -19.68 -16.77
CA VAL A 10 2.07 -20.62 -15.64
C VAL A 10 1.40 -19.92 -14.46
N ARG A 11 0.27 -20.45 -14.00
CA ARG A 11 -0.40 -20.00 -12.78
C ARG A 11 0.29 -20.66 -11.58
N PHE A 12 0.85 -19.86 -10.68
CA PHE A 12 1.53 -20.36 -9.50
C PHE A 12 0.54 -20.77 -8.40
N PRO A 13 0.74 -21.91 -7.74
CA PRO A 13 -0.15 -22.38 -6.70
C PRO A 13 0.22 -21.84 -5.31
N THR A 14 -0.73 -21.86 -4.38
CA THR A 14 -0.56 -21.48 -2.97
C THR A 14 0.42 -22.41 -2.23
N SER A 15 0.92 -21.94 -1.07
CA SER A 15 2.09 -22.45 -0.34
C SER A 15 2.24 -23.97 -0.25
N GLU A 16 1.14 -24.70 -0.06
CA GLU A 16 1.13 -26.17 0.12
C GLU A 16 1.50 -26.94 -1.17
N SER A 17 1.26 -26.34 -2.35
CA SER A 17 1.61 -26.94 -3.63
C SER A 17 3.10 -26.79 -3.97
N PHE A 18 3.78 -25.82 -3.36
CA PHE A 18 5.19 -25.54 -3.63
C PHE A 18 6.10 -26.62 -3.03
N GLU A 19 5.77 -27.11 -1.83
CA GLU A 19 6.49 -28.22 -1.19
C GLU A 19 6.39 -29.53 -1.98
N ARG A 20 5.20 -29.84 -2.55
CA ARG A 20 5.02 -31.02 -3.40
C ARG A 20 5.80 -30.93 -4.72
N VAL A 21 5.88 -29.74 -5.32
CA VAL A 21 6.68 -29.52 -6.55
C VAL A 21 8.16 -29.64 -6.26
N ALA A 22 8.65 -29.09 -5.15
CA ALA A 22 10.05 -29.19 -4.74
C ALA A 22 10.48 -30.65 -4.50
N LEU A 23 9.63 -31.43 -3.81
CA LEU A 23 9.86 -32.86 -3.57
C LEU A 23 9.92 -33.68 -4.87
N ASN A 24 9.01 -33.42 -5.82
CA ASN A 24 8.99 -34.13 -7.11
C ASN A 24 10.18 -33.74 -8.01
N TRP A 25 10.63 -32.47 -7.95
CA TRP A 25 11.74 -31.94 -8.74
C TRP A 25 13.09 -32.55 -8.35
N THR A 26 13.33 -32.77 -7.05
CA THR A 26 14.54 -33.44 -6.56
C THR A 26 14.61 -34.93 -6.92
N ALA A 27 13.45 -35.57 -7.15
CA ALA A 27 13.39 -36.98 -7.56
C ALA A 27 13.74 -37.20 -9.04
N GLU A 28 13.58 -36.18 -9.88
CA GLU A 28 13.79 -36.25 -11.34
C GLU A 28 15.19 -35.78 -11.79
N GLY A 29 16.12 -35.52 -10.86
CA GLY A 29 17.50 -35.14 -11.18
C GLY A 29 17.64 -33.73 -11.76
N GLY A 30 16.70 -32.83 -11.49
CA GLY A 30 16.72 -31.45 -11.97
C GLY A 30 17.76 -30.58 -11.26
N ASP A 31 18.56 -29.85 -12.04
CA ASP A 31 19.53 -28.86 -11.55
C ASP A 31 18.82 -27.70 -10.81
N MET A 32 19.10 -27.56 -9.51
CA MET A 32 18.60 -26.49 -8.65
C MET A 32 19.03 -25.08 -9.10
N SER A 33 20.01 -24.97 -10.00
CA SER A 33 20.46 -23.68 -10.55
C SER A 33 19.40 -23.00 -11.45
N SER A 34 18.37 -23.75 -11.88
CA SER A 34 17.32 -23.27 -12.79
C SER A 34 16.05 -22.75 -12.09
N VAL A 35 15.95 -22.88 -10.76
CA VAL A 35 14.83 -22.31 -10.00
C VAL A 35 15.02 -20.79 -9.94
N PRO A 36 14.06 -19.96 -10.42
CA PRO A 36 14.18 -18.52 -10.28
C PRO A 36 14.27 -18.16 -8.80
N ALA A 37 15.43 -17.64 -8.38
CA ALA A 37 15.76 -17.27 -7.02
C ALA A 37 15.01 -16.02 -6.54
N ASN A 38 13.68 -16.02 -6.63
CA ASN A 38 12.83 -14.97 -6.07
C ASN A 38 11.97 -15.53 -4.94
N THR A 39 12.62 -15.98 -3.86
CA THR A 39 11.92 -16.52 -2.68
C THR A 39 12.33 -15.88 -1.35
N ALA A 40 13.21 -14.87 -1.28
CA ALA A 40 13.42 -14.16 0.00
C ALA A 40 14.08 -12.79 -0.21
N GLY A 41 13.44 -11.70 0.25
CA GLY A 41 14.14 -10.43 0.45
C GLY A 41 13.34 -9.14 0.26
N GLY A 42 12.52 -8.77 1.26
CA GLY A 42 11.95 -7.42 1.40
C GLY A 42 10.96 -6.97 0.31
N PRO A 43 10.26 -5.84 0.51
CA PRO A 43 9.34 -5.33 -0.51
C PRO A 43 10.13 -5.03 -1.78
N ASN A 44 9.64 -5.59 -2.90
CA ASN A 44 10.25 -5.41 -4.22
C ASN A 44 10.36 -3.90 -4.52
N ARG A 45 11.36 -3.49 -5.32
CA ARG A 45 11.53 -2.08 -5.73
C ARG A 45 10.22 -1.50 -6.29
N LEU A 46 9.45 -2.32 -7.00
CA LEU A 46 8.13 -1.95 -7.52
C LEU A 46 7.12 -1.69 -6.41
N ASP A 47 7.06 -2.55 -5.38
CA ASP A 47 6.14 -2.38 -4.24
C ASP A 47 6.47 -1.12 -3.44
N ARG A 48 7.76 -0.85 -3.20
CA ARG A 48 8.19 0.39 -2.54
C ARG A 48 7.83 1.63 -3.35
N ARG A 49 7.94 1.58 -4.67
CA ARG A 49 7.51 2.67 -5.54
C ARG A 49 5.99 2.85 -5.46
N LYS A 50 5.22 1.76 -5.53
CA LYS A 50 3.76 1.78 -5.42
C LYS A 50 3.31 2.38 -4.08
N ALA A 51 3.95 1.99 -2.98
CA ALA A 51 3.67 2.52 -1.65
C ALA A 51 3.96 4.02 -1.56
N ARG A 52 5.11 4.49 -2.07
CA ARG A 52 5.46 5.92 -2.09
C ARG A 52 4.46 6.75 -2.89
N THR A 53 4.07 6.27 -4.07
CA THR A 53 3.06 6.96 -4.90
C THR A 53 1.71 7.00 -4.20
N ARG A 54 1.30 5.91 -3.54
CA ARG A 54 0.08 5.90 -2.73
C ARG A 54 0.15 6.93 -1.60
N GLN A 55 1.26 6.99 -0.88
CA GLN A 55 1.44 7.93 0.23
C GLN A 55 1.42 9.39 -0.25
N ALA A 56 2.09 9.71 -1.36
CA ALA A 56 2.09 11.08 -1.89
C ALA A 56 0.69 11.58 -2.28
N LEU A 57 -0.20 10.70 -2.78
CA LEU A 57 -1.60 11.04 -3.01
C LEU A 57 -2.35 11.32 -1.69
N ILE A 58 -2.09 10.53 -0.65
CA ILE A 58 -2.69 10.73 0.68
C ILE A 58 -2.22 12.06 1.27
N ASP A 59 -0.92 12.33 1.23
CA ASP A 59 -0.33 13.57 1.75
C ASP A 59 -0.92 14.81 1.03
N ALA A 60 -1.11 14.73 -0.29
CA ALA A 60 -1.76 15.78 -1.06
C ALA A 60 -3.24 15.97 -0.65
N ALA A 61 -3.98 14.88 -0.45
CA ALA A 61 -5.37 14.94 0.02
C ALA A 61 -5.49 15.55 1.41
N VAL A 62 -4.60 15.17 2.35
CA VAL A 62 -4.53 15.76 3.70
C VAL A 62 -4.31 17.27 3.62
N ARG A 63 -3.39 17.74 2.77
CA ARG A 63 -3.16 19.18 2.56
C ARG A 63 -4.40 19.89 2.03
N LEU A 64 -5.07 19.33 1.03
CA LEU A 64 -6.28 19.91 0.46
C LEU A 64 -7.44 19.96 1.47
N ILE A 65 -7.57 18.95 2.33
CA ILE A 65 -8.53 18.99 3.44
C ILE A 65 -8.16 20.13 4.40
N ALA A 66 -6.89 20.24 4.80
CA ALA A 66 -6.43 21.28 5.71
C ALA A 66 -6.60 22.71 5.14
N GLU A 67 -6.56 22.87 3.82
CA GLU A 67 -6.86 24.11 3.10
C GLU A 67 -8.38 24.38 2.95
N GLY A 68 -9.25 23.48 3.41
CA GLY A 68 -10.71 23.60 3.24
C GLY A 68 -11.19 23.35 1.81
N ARG A 69 -10.39 22.65 1.00
CA ARG A 69 -10.63 22.41 -0.44
C ARG A 69 -11.02 20.97 -0.78
N GLY A 70 -11.05 20.04 0.18
CA GLY A 70 -11.29 18.62 -0.04
C GLY A 70 -12.46 18.31 -0.99
N ASP A 71 -13.67 18.80 -0.68
CA ASP A 71 -14.87 18.52 -1.48
C ASP A 71 -14.79 19.04 -2.92
N ARG A 72 -14.12 20.18 -3.10
CA ARG A 72 -14.05 20.92 -4.38
C ARG A 72 -12.88 20.51 -5.25
N ALA A 73 -11.87 19.85 -4.67
CA ALA A 73 -10.69 19.43 -5.40
C ALA A 73 -11.06 18.35 -6.45
N SER A 74 -10.56 18.59 -7.66
CA SER A 74 -10.60 17.63 -8.76
C SER A 74 -9.48 16.59 -8.62
N VAL A 75 -9.64 15.43 -9.26
CA VAL A 75 -8.58 14.41 -9.33
C VAL A 75 -7.31 15.00 -9.96
N GLN A 76 -7.45 15.89 -10.95
CA GLN A 76 -6.33 16.57 -11.60
C GLN A 76 -5.53 17.41 -10.59
N GLU A 77 -6.19 18.27 -9.82
CA GLU A 77 -5.54 19.09 -8.80
C GLU A 77 -4.83 18.24 -7.72
N ILE A 78 -5.44 17.13 -7.31
CA ILE A 78 -4.84 16.19 -6.36
C ILE A 78 -3.56 15.59 -6.95
N THR A 79 -3.61 15.11 -8.19
CA THR A 79 -2.47 14.48 -8.85
C THR A 79 -1.34 15.48 -9.13
N ASP A 80 -1.68 16.72 -9.47
CA ASP A 80 -0.71 17.81 -9.64
C ASP A 80 -0.04 18.17 -8.31
N ALA A 81 -0.81 18.28 -7.22
CA ALA A 81 -0.28 18.53 -5.87
C ALA A 81 0.62 17.39 -5.36
N ALA A 82 0.40 16.16 -5.85
CA ALA A 82 1.19 14.98 -5.49
C ALA A 82 2.39 14.72 -6.42
N ASP A 83 2.56 15.49 -7.49
CA ASP A 83 3.54 15.26 -8.57
C ASP A 83 3.43 13.85 -9.17
N ILE A 84 2.19 13.43 -9.47
CA ILE A 84 1.85 12.12 -9.99
C ILE A 84 1.05 12.28 -11.29
N GLY A 85 1.32 11.42 -12.28
CA GLY A 85 0.52 11.43 -13.52
C GLY A 85 -0.93 11.02 -13.27
N PHE A 86 -1.87 11.71 -13.92
CA PHE A 86 -3.33 11.50 -13.76
C PHE A 86 -3.75 10.02 -13.82
N GLY A 87 -3.29 9.27 -14.82
CA GLY A 87 -3.63 7.86 -14.97
C GLY A 87 -3.07 6.96 -13.85
N SER A 88 -2.05 7.41 -13.11
CA SER A 88 -1.53 6.67 -11.98
C SER A 88 -2.45 6.72 -10.77
N PHE A 89 -3.33 7.72 -10.64
CA PHE A 89 -4.31 7.80 -9.56
C PHE A 89 -5.15 6.52 -9.46
N TYR A 90 -5.70 6.09 -10.59
CA TYR A 90 -6.59 4.93 -10.66
C TYR A 90 -5.88 3.58 -10.46
N ASN A 91 -4.54 3.57 -10.39
CA ASN A 91 -3.78 2.39 -9.95
C ASN A 91 -3.75 2.23 -8.41
N HIS A 92 -4.14 3.26 -7.67
CA HIS A 92 -4.07 3.33 -6.21
C HIS A 92 -5.43 3.53 -5.54
N PHE A 93 -6.33 4.30 -6.16
CA PHE A 93 -7.65 4.63 -5.62
C PHE A 93 -8.71 4.55 -6.72
N GLU A 94 -9.89 4.04 -6.37
CA GLU A 94 -11.03 3.91 -7.28
C GLU A 94 -11.75 5.26 -7.46
N SER A 95 -11.72 6.11 -6.44
CA SER A 95 -12.38 7.43 -6.45
C SER A 95 -11.63 8.43 -5.57
N LYS A 96 -11.91 9.72 -5.78
CA LYS A 96 -11.42 10.79 -4.89
C LYS A 96 -11.97 10.61 -3.46
N ASP A 97 -13.20 10.13 -3.33
CA ASP A 97 -13.85 9.96 -2.03
C ASP A 97 -13.13 8.87 -1.21
N GLN A 98 -12.74 7.76 -1.84
CA GLN A 98 -11.94 6.72 -1.19
C GLN A 98 -10.57 7.25 -0.73
N LEU A 99 -9.94 8.11 -1.53
CA LEU A 99 -8.70 8.78 -1.14
C LEU A 99 -8.91 9.70 0.07
N PHE A 100 -9.95 10.53 0.08
CA PHE A 100 -10.24 11.44 1.18
C PHE A 100 -10.65 10.70 2.46
N GLU A 101 -11.38 9.60 2.36
CA GLU A 101 -11.67 8.71 3.48
C GLU A 101 -10.38 8.15 4.06
N THR A 102 -9.51 7.59 3.22
CA THR A 102 -8.21 7.05 3.63
C THR A 102 -7.36 8.13 4.33
N ALA A 103 -7.29 9.33 3.74
CA ALA A 103 -6.53 10.45 4.29
C ALA A 103 -7.08 10.90 5.65
N SER A 104 -8.42 10.95 5.78
CA SER A 104 -9.07 11.32 7.05
C SER A 104 -8.81 10.27 8.13
N SER A 105 -8.93 8.98 7.79
CA SER A 105 -8.61 7.89 8.72
C SER A 105 -7.16 7.94 9.19
N GLU A 106 -6.20 8.18 8.30
CA GLU A 106 -4.78 8.25 8.66
C GLU A 106 -4.49 9.44 9.60
N VAL A 107 -5.10 10.60 9.35
CA VAL A 107 -4.97 11.77 10.24
C VAL A 107 -5.60 11.47 11.60
N LEU A 108 -6.79 10.89 11.64
CA LEU A 108 -7.48 10.54 12.89
C LEU A 108 -6.71 9.49 13.69
N GLU A 109 -6.15 8.47 13.03
CA GLU A 109 -5.32 7.45 13.68
C GLU A 109 -4.05 8.06 14.26
N ARG A 110 -3.38 8.96 13.51
CA ARG A 110 -2.21 9.68 14.01
C ARG A 110 -2.57 10.56 15.21
N TRP A 111 -3.72 11.24 15.18
CA TRP A 111 -4.23 12.02 16.30
C TRP A 111 -4.51 11.15 17.53
N GLY A 112 -5.19 10.02 17.35
CA GLY A 112 -5.43 9.04 18.41
C GLY A 112 -4.13 8.59 19.06
N HIS A 113 -3.12 8.25 18.25
CA HIS A 113 -1.82 7.83 18.78
C HIS A 113 -1.10 8.94 19.59
N MET A 114 -1.21 10.21 19.17
CA MET A 114 -0.66 11.32 19.93
C MET A 114 -1.38 11.52 21.27
N ILE A 115 -2.72 11.37 21.29
CA ILE A 115 -3.51 11.43 22.52
C ILE A 115 -3.11 10.27 23.45
N ASP A 116 -3.06 9.04 22.96
CA ASP A 116 -2.69 7.86 23.75
C ASP A 116 -1.32 8.03 24.41
N GLN A 117 -0.34 8.58 23.68
CA GLN A 117 0.98 8.88 24.23
C GLN A 117 0.93 9.95 25.32
N ALA A 118 0.13 11.00 25.15
CA ALA A 118 0.01 12.09 26.11
C ALA A 118 -0.76 11.69 27.38
N THR A 119 -1.66 10.72 27.28
CA THR A 119 -2.53 10.30 28.39
C THR A 119 -2.08 9.03 29.09
N VAL A 120 -0.95 8.43 28.67
CA VAL A 120 -0.51 7.11 29.15
C VAL A 120 -0.31 7.04 30.67
N ASP A 121 0.03 8.17 31.30
CA ASP A 121 0.27 8.27 32.74
C ASP A 121 -0.89 8.93 33.51
N ILE A 122 -2.00 9.26 32.83
CA ILE A 122 -3.16 9.94 33.42
C ILE A 122 -4.17 8.88 33.89
N ASN A 123 -4.31 8.73 35.22
CA ASN A 123 -5.22 7.76 35.83
C ASN A 123 -6.65 8.30 36.06
N ASP A 124 -6.88 9.59 35.86
CA ASP A 124 -8.20 10.22 36.01
C ASP A 124 -8.90 10.37 34.63
N PRO A 125 -10.03 9.68 34.39
CA PRO A 125 -10.78 9.81 33.14
C PRO A 125 -11.19 11.24 32.79
N SER A 126 -11.40 12.11 33.79
CA SER A 126 -11.75 13.52 33.56
C SER A 126 -10.58 14.34 33.03
N GLU A 127 -9.35 13.98 33.41
CA GLU A 127 -8.11 14.62 32.96
C GLU A 127 -7.70 14.13 31.55
N VAL A 128 -7.97 12.85 31.23
CA VAL A 128 -7.86 12.32 29.85
C VAL A 128 -8.77 13.08 28.89
N PHE A 129 -10.02 13.31 29.28
CA PHE A 129 -11.00 14.05 28.47
C PHE A 129 -10.62 15.53 28.29
N ALA A 130 -10.13 16.18 29.34
CA ALA A 130 -9.67 17.57 29.26
C ALA A 130 -8.43 17.73 28.35
N THR A 131 -7.58 16.71 28.28
CA THR A 131 -6.36 16.72 27.45
C THR A 131 -6.68 16.46 25.98
N SER A 132 -7.66 15.60 25.67
CA SER A 132 -8.00 15.23 24.29
C SER A 132 -8.77 16.29 23.49
N LEU A 133 -9.43 17.24 24.18
CA LEU A 133 -10.22 18.31 23.55
C LEU A 133 -9.48 19.66 23.42
N ARG A 134 -8.24 19.73 23.89
CA ARG A 134 -7.46 20.96 23.95
C ARG A 134 -6.60 21.17 22.72
#